data_AF-A0AAV0YRZ9-F1
#
_entry.id   AF-A0AAV0YRZ9-F1
#
_cell.length_a   1.000
_cell.length_b   1.000
_cell.length_c   1.000
_cell.angle_alpha   90.00
_cell.angle_beta   90.00
_cell.angle_gamma   90.00
#
_symmetry.space_group_name_H-M   'P 1'
#
loop_
_entity.id
_entity.type
_entity.pdbx_description
1 polymer ?
#
loop_
_entity_poly.entity_id
_entity_poly.type
_entity_poly.pdbx_seq_one_letter_code
_entity_poly.pdbx_strand_id
1 'polypeptide(L)'
;MHHENVSRQFISNLQIHITFQRNYKKFSEKKKLEEQYFSQLKKDKVHSDIEIVALKQDLDMAKRSHEEHVLQLELQASESKAVMKSVKDEVIKVKRSYSEEYKYFGIKLKGLAEAADDYHVLLTENRKLYNEVQDLKGNIMVYCRIRPFLSGQSQKHTTVEFIGENRELIISNPLKQGNRNQYNKL
;
A
#
# COMPACT_ATOMS: atom_id res chain seq x y z
N MET A 1 -115.56 4.63 -39.88
CA MET A 1 -114.81 5.90 -39.72
C MET A 1 -114.56 6.30 -38.26
N HIS A 2 -115.56 6.36 -37.37
CA HIS A 2 -115.33 6.82 -35.98
C HIS A 2 -114.52 5.84 -35.09
N HIS A 3 -114.79 4.53 -35.17
CA HIS A 3 -114.05 3.49 -34.43
C HIS A 3 -112.56 3.35 -34.84
N GLU A 4 -112.24 3.58 -36.11
CA GLU A 4 -110.85 3.59 -36.60
C GLU A 4 -110.08 4.81 -36.09
N ASN A 5 -110.72 5.98 -35.99
CA ASN A 5 -110.09 7.18 -35.45
C ASN A 5 -109.79 7.05 -33.95
N VAL A 6 -110.71 6.48 -33.17
CA VAL A 6 -110.48 6.21 -31.75
C VAL A 6 -109.34 5.19 -31.56
N SER A 7 -109.31 4.13 -32.38
CA SER A 7 -108.24 3.12 -32.32
C SER A 7 -106.88 3.69 -32.75
N ARG A 8 -106.83 4.53 -33.79
CA ARG A 8 -105.59 5.22 -34.20
C ARG A 8 -105.07 6.19 -33.13
N GLN A 9 -105.97 6.93 -32.46
CA GLN A 9 -105.59 7.82 -31.36
C GLN A 9 -105.03 7.04 -30.17
N PHE A 10 -105.63 5.89 -29.84
CA PHE A 10 -105.14 5.01 -28.78
C PHE A 10 -103.75 4.44 -29.09
N ILE A 11 -103.54 3.94 -30.30
CA ILE A 11 -102.23 3.44 -30.76
C ILE A 11 -101.18 4.57 -30.74
N SER A 12 -101.53 5.78 -31.19
CA SER A 12 -100.64 6.95 -31.15
C SER A 12 -100.22 7.31 -29.72
N ASN A 13 -101.18 7.39 -28.79
CA ASN A 13 -100.90 7.67 -27.38
C ASN A 13 -100.03 6.57 -26.72
N LEU A 14 -100.28 5.29 -27.04
CA LEU A 14 -99.47 4.18 -26.56
C LEU A 14 -98.03 4.25 -27.09
N GLN A 15 -97.86 4.60 -28.38
CA GLN A 15 -96.55 4.79 -29.01
C GLN A 15 -95.77 5.94 -28.36
N ILE A 16 -96.44 7.06 -28.05
CA ILE A 16 -95.84 8.19 -27.34
C ILE A 16 -95.34 7.76 -25.96
N HIS A 17 -96.16 7.04 -25.18
CA HIS A 17 -95.77 6.59 -23.85
C HIS A 17 -94.56 5.64 -23.89
N ILE A 18 -94.56 4.65 -24.79
CA ILE A 18 -93.42 3.73 -24.96
C ILE A 18 -92.15 4.49 -25.33
N THR A 19 -92.26 5.47 -26.24
CA THR A 19 -91.11 6.28 -26.69
C THR A 19 -90.58 7.15 -25.54
N PHE A 20 -91.46 7.75 -24.75
CA PHE A 20 -91.09 8.52 -23.55
C PHE A 20 -90.34 7.65 -22.53
N GLN A 21 -90.89 6.49 -22.16
CA GLN A 21 -90.24 5.56 -21.23
C GLN A 21 -88.86 5.13 -21.72
N ARG A 22 -88.73 4.84 -23.02
CA ARG A 22 -87.45 4.45 -23.64
C ARG A 22 -86.42 5.59 -23.59
N ASN A 23 -86.84 6.82 -23.90
CA ASN A 23 -85.96 7.99 -23.85
C ASN A 23 -85.57 8.36 -22.42
N TYR A 24 -86.50 8.23 -21.47
CA TYR A 24 -86.23 8.47 -20.06
C TYR A 24 -85.19 7.48 -19.51
N LYS A 25 -85.31 6.19 -19.86
CA LYS A 25 -84.32 5.17 -19.52
C LYS A 25 -82.94 5.48 -20.12
N LYS A 26 -82.86 5.80 -21.42
CA LYS A 26 -81.60 6.20 -22.08
C LYS A 26 -80.95 7.43 -21.42
N PHE A 27 -81.75 8.43 -21.07
CA PHE A 27 -81.27 9.64 -20.39
C PHE A 27 -80.73 9.32 -19.00
N SER A 28 -81.44 8.47 -18.23
CA SER A 28 -80.99 8.02 -16.90
C SER A 28 -79.68 7.24 -16.97
N GLU A 29 -79.53 6.33 -17.93
CA GLU A 29 -78.29 5.56 -18.15
C GLU A 29 -77.12 6.48 -18.54
N LYS A 30 -77.34 7.43 -19.45
CA LYS A 30 -76.31 8.39 -19.86
C LYS A 30 -75.84 9.24 -18.69
N LYS A 31 -76.76 9.72 -17.83
CA LYS A 31 -76.43 10.51 -16.63
C LYS A 31 -75.57 9.71 -15.64
N LYS A 32 -75.93 8.44 -15.38
CA LYS A 32 -75.12 7.56 -14.51
C LYS A 32 -73.73 7.33 -15.07
N LEU A 33 -73.61 7.15 -16.39
CA LEU A 33 -72.32 6.98 -17.06
C LEU A 33 -71.45 8.25 -16.93
N GLU A 34 -72.02 9.43 -17.16
CA GLU A 34 -71.32 10.71 -16.98
C GLU A 34 -70.84 10.92 -15.52
N GLU A 35 -71.68 10.60 -14.52
CA GLU A 35 -71.30 10.66 -13.10
C GLU A 35 -70.16 9.70 -12.76
N GLN A 36 -70.16 8.50 -13.35
CA GLN A 36 -69.10 7.51 -13.18
C GLN A 36 -67.77 7.98 -13.80
N TYR A 37 -67.81 8.50 -15.04
CA TYR A 37 -66.63 9.07 -15.71
C TYR A 37 -66.03 10.23 -14.90
N PHE A 38 -66.88 11.14 -14.42
CA PHE A 38 -66.42 12.27 -13.61
C PHE A 38 -65.80 11.83 -12.27
N SER A 39 -66.37 10.80 -11.64
CA SER A 39 -65.83 10.22 -10.41
C SER A 39 -64.47 9.56 -10.62
N GLN A 40 -64.27 8.87 -11.75
CA GLN A 40 -63.00 8.26 -12.10
C GLN A 40 -61.92 9.33 -12.35
N LEU A 41 -62.24 10.35 -13.16
CA LEU A 41 -61.34 11.48 -13.44
C LEU A 41 -60.86 12.18 -12.16
N LYS A 42 -61.73 12.34 -11.16
CA LYS A 42 -61.33 12.90 -9.86
C LYS A 42 -60.32 12.02 -9.13
N LYS A 43 -60.53 10.70 -9.12
CA LYS A 43 -59.60 9.75 -8.49
C LYS A 43 -58.25 9.76 -9.19
N ASP A 44 -58.26 9.73 -10.52
CA ASP A 44 -57.04 9.73 -11.33
C ASP A 44 -56.25 11.03 -11.11
N LYS A 45 -56.93 12.18 -11.06
CA LYS A 45 -56.29 13.47 -10.76
C LYS A 45 -55.61 13.46 -9.38
N VAL A 46 -56.33 13.02 -8.34
CA VAL A 46 -55.77 12.94 -6.98
C VAL A 46 -54.56 11.99 -6.94
N HIS A 47 -54.62 10.87 -7.65
CA HIS A 47 -53.51 9.93 -7.72
C HIS A 47 -52.28 10.54 -8.39
N SER A 48 -52.45 11.20 -9.55
CA SER A 48 -51.37 11.91 -10.23
C SER A 48 -50.79 13.04 -9.37
N ASP A 49 -51.63 13.79 -8.65
CA ASP A 49 -51.17 14.86 -7.76
C ASP A 49 -50.30 14.29 -6.62
N ILE A 50 -50.66 13.14 -6.04
CA ILE A 50 -49.86 12.45 -5.02
C ILE A 50 -48.52 11.98 -5.60
N GLU A 51 -48.54 11.37 -6.79
CA GLU A 51 -47.34 10.86 -7.46
C GLU A 51 -46.37 12.00 -7.84
N ILE A 52 -46.89 13.13 -8.31
CA ILE A 52 -46.08 14.33 -8.61
C ILE A 52 -45.39 14.85 -7.35
N VAL A 53 -46.07 14.87 -6.20
CA VAL A 53 -45.46 15.31 -4.94
C VAL A 53 -44.36 14.35 -4.49
N ALA A 54 -44.61 13.04 -4.57
CA ALA A 54 -43.60 12.02 -4.23
C ALA A 54 -42.35 12.14 -5.12
N LEU A 55 -42.52 12.23 -6.44
CA LEU A 55 -41.41 12.37 -7.38
C LEU A 55 -40.62 13.66 -7.19
N LYS A 56 -41.29 14.76 -6.84
CA LYS A 56 -40.60 16.02 -6.49
C LYS A 56 -39.75 15.87 -5.24
N GLN A 57 -40.27 15.20 -4.22
CA GLN A 57 -39.53 14.96 -2.99
C GLN A 57 -38.31 14.07 -3.22
N ASP A 58 -38.45 13.00 -4.01
CA ASP A 58 -37.35 12.11 -4.38
C ASP A 58 -36.27 12.85 -5.19
N LEU A 59 -36.67 13.70 -6.13
CA LEU A 59 -35.75 14.53 -6.90
C LEU A 59 -34.96 15.49 -6.00
N ASP A 60 -35.61 16.14 -5.04
CA ASP A 60 -34.95 17.06 -4.10
C ASP A 60 -33.99 16.32 -3.16
N MET A 61 -34.36 15.11 -2.70
CA MET A 61 -33.45 14.27 -1.90
C MET A 61 -32.23 13.82 -2.71
N ALA A 62 -32.44 13.39 -3.96
CA ALA A 62 -31.36 12.97 -4.85
C ALA A 62 -30.40 14.13 -5.16
N LYS A 63 -30.92 15.34 -5.39
CA LYS A 63 -30.10 16.55 -5.60
C LYS A 63 -29.23 16.87 -4.39
N ARG A 64 -29.82 16.90 -3.19
CA ARG A 64 -29.07 17.19 -1.95
C ARG A 64 -27.98 16.14 -1.71
N SER A 65 -28.34 14.87 -1.86
CA SER A 65 -27.38 13.77 -1.73
C SER A 65 -26.23 13.90 -2.73
N HIS A 66 -26.51 14.28 -3.98
CA HIS A 66 -25.48 14.51 -4.98
C HIS A 66 -24.57 15.70 -4.63
N GLU A 67 -25.15 16.83 -4.21
CA GLU A 67 -24.38 18.01 -3.79
C GLU A 67 -23.46 17.70 -2.60
N GLU A 68 -23.95 16.96 -1.60
CA GLU A 68 -23.14 16.51 -0.46
C GLU A 68 -22.00 15.59 -0.90
N HIS A 69 -22.28 14.63 -1.80
CA HIS A 69 -21.26 13.75 -2.36
C HIS A 69 -20.18 14.51 -3.13
N VAL A 70 -20.56 15.54 -3.92
CA VAL A 70 -19.60 16.38 -4.64
C VAL A 70 -18.68 17.11 -3.67
N LEU A 71 -19.22 17.75 -2.64
CA LEU A 71 -18.43 18.44 -1.61
C LEU A 71 -17.48 17.49 -0.88
N GLN A 72 -17.93 16.27 -0.57
CA GLN A 72 -17.10 15.25 0.06
C GLN A 72 -15.93 14.84 -0.84
N LEU A 73 -16.18 14.63 -2.13
CA LEU A 73 -15.14 14.27 -3.10
C LEU A 73 -14.12 15.41 -3.30
N GLU A 74 -14.57 16.67 -3.33
CA GLU A 74 -13.68 17.84 -3.40
C GLU A 74 -12.76 17.94 -2.18
N LEU A 75 -13.31 17.72 -0.98
CA LEU A 75 -12.52 17.70 0.25
C LEU A 75 -11.47 16.59 0.21
N GLN A 76 -11.87 15.36 -0.13
CA GLN A 76 -10.96 14.22 -0.22
C GLN A 76 -9.86 14.45 -1.27
N ALA A 77 -10.20 15.03 -2.42
CA ALA A 77 -9.22 15.37 -3.45
C ALA A 77 -8.22 16.42 -2.97
N SER A 78 -8.69 17.44 -2.24
CA SER A 78 -7.83 18.48 -1.65
C SER A 78 -6.86 17.89 -0.60
N GLU A 79 -7.38 17.07 0.32
CA GLU A 79 -6.59 16.38 1.34
C GLU A 79 -5.55 15.46 0.72
N SER A 80 -5.96 14.63 -0.25
CA SER A 80 -5.04 13.75 -0.97
C SER A 80 -3.93 14.53 -1.67
N LYS A 81 -4.24 15.70 -2.23
CA LYS A 81 -3.24 16.56 -2.89
C LYS A 81 -2.25 17.16 -1.88
N ALA A 82 -2.72 17.55 -0.70
CA ALA A 82 -1.87 18.04 0.37
C ALA A 82 -0.92 16.94 0.88
N VAL A 83 -1.43 15.73 1.13
CA VAL A 83 -0.62 14.57 1.53
C VAL A 83 0.42 14.23 0.46
N MET A 84 0.01 14.20 -0.81
CA MET A 84 0.94 13.94 -1.92
C MET A 84 2.07 14.97 -1.99
N LYS A 85 1.76 16.26 -1.76
CA LYS A 85 2.77 17.32 -1.74
C LYS A 85 3.75 17.12 -0.58
N SER A 86 3.25 16.83 0.62
CA SER A 86 4.10 16.52 1.78
C SER A 86 5.03 15.36 1.45
N VAL A 87 4.48 14.19 1.07
CA VAL A 87 5.27 12.99 0.76
C VAL A 87 6.35 13.27 -0.27
N LYS A 88 6.05 14.08 -1.30
CA LYS A 88 7.05 14.50 -2.29
C LYS A 88 8.20 15.30 -1.68
N ASP A 89 7.90 16.25 -0.80
CA ASP A 89 8.89 17.07 -0.12
C ASP A 89 9.75 16.21 0.85
N GLU A 90 9.12 15.28 1.58
CA GLU A 90 9.83 14.29 2.40
C GLU A 90 10.79 13.42 1.57
N VAL A 91 10.33 12.89 0.43
CA VAL A 91 11.17 12.09 -0.46
C VAL A 91 12.37 12.87 -0.98
N ILE A 92 12.17 14.13 -1.37
CA ILE A 92 13.27 15.01 -1.81
C ILE A 92 14.27 15.25 -0.67
N LYS A 93 13.78 15.47 0.55
CA LYS A 93 14.63 15.66 1.73
C LYS A 93 15.48 14.42 2.03
N VAL A 94 14.86 13.24 2.04
CA VAL A 94 15.57 11.96 2.29
C VAL A 94 16.60 11.71 1.18
N LYS A 95 16.24 11.92 -0.08
CA LYS A 95 17.18 11.78 -1.21
C LYS A 95 18.40 12.69 -1.06
N ARG A 96 18.20 13.93 -0.60
CA ARG A 96 19.29 14.88 -0.35
C ARG A 96 20.20 14.40 0.78
N SER A 97 19.63 14.04 1.95
CA SER A 97 20.39 13.53 3.10
C SER A 97 21.24 12.32 2.72
N TYR A 98 20.61 11.34 2.05
CA TYR A 98 21.29 10.12 1.62
C TYR A 98 22.45 10.41 0.65
N SER A 99 22.28 11.35 -0.28
CA SER A 99 23.35 11.76 -1.20
C SER A 99 24.53 12.42 -0.48
N GLU A 100 24.27 13.21 0.57
CA GLU A 100 25.31 13.86 1.37
C GLU A 100 26.08 12.84 2.22
N GLU A 101 25.36 11.92 2.87
CA GLU A 101 25.94 10.83 3.65
C GLU A 101 26.79 9.90 2.78
N TYR A 102 26.30 9.54 1.59
CA TYR A 102 27.05 8.71 0.65
C TYR A 102 28.36 9.38 0.21
N LYS A 103 28.31 10.68 -0.10
CA LYS A 103 29.50 11.46 -0.46
C LYS A 103 30.51 11.51 0.69
N TYR A 104 30.02 11.75 1.92
CA TYR A 104 30.87 11.75 3.12
C TYR A 104 31.54 10.40 3.36
N PHE A 105 30.78 9.30 3.21
CA PHE A 105 31.32 7.96 3.32
C PHE A 105 32.40 7.70 2.27
N GLY A 106 32.19 8.14 1.03
CA GLY A 106 33.19 8.05 -0.04
C GLY A 106 34.51 8.76 0.30
N ILE A 107 34.44 9.95 0.92
CA ILE A 107 35.64 10.68 1.38
C ILE A 107 36.38 9.89 2.47
N LYS A 108 35.66 9.34 3.45
CA LYS A 108 36.27 8.52 4.52
C LYS A 108 36.94 7.28 3.97
N LEU A 109 36.27 6.57 3.07
CA LEU A 109 36.79 5.35 2.47
C LEU A 109 38.06 5.63 1.66
N LYS A 110 38.08 6.74 0.91
CA LYS A 110 39.26 7.19 0.18
C LYS A 110 40.43 7.47 1.13
N GLY A 111 40.21 8.24 2.20
CA GLY A 111 41.27 8.53 3.18
C GLY A 111 41.79 7.28 3.88
N LEU A 112 40.93 6.28 4.13
CA LEU A 112 41.36 4.99 4.69
C LEU A 112 42.22 4.18 3.71
N ALA A 113 41.85 4.18 2.42
CA ALA A 113 42.63 3.51 1.39
C ALA A 113 44.01 4.16 1.22
N GLU A 114 44.07 5.50 1.17
CA GLU A 114 45.32 6.25 1.11
C GLU A 114 46.23 5.94 2.32
N ALA A 115 45.67 5.94 3.54
CA ALA A 115 46.43 5.60 4.74
C ALA A 115 46.95 4.13 4.74
N ALA A 116 46.18 3.20 4.18
CA ALA A 116 46.61 1.80 4.05
C ALA A 116 47.75 1.65 3.04
N ASP A 117 47.67 2.36 1.90
CA ASP A 117 48.74 2.38 0.89
C ASP A 117 50.02 2.97 1.45
N ASP A 118 49.93 4.12 2.14
CA ASP A 118 51.08 4.75 2.82
C ASP A 118 51.72 3.83 3.85
N TYR A 119 50.89 3.09 4.61
CA TYR A 119 51.39 2.12 5.58
C TYR A 119 52.17 0.97 4.92
N HIS A 120 51.72 0.48 3.76
CA HIS A 120 52.45 -0.55 2.99
C HIS A 120 53.80 -0.05 2.48
N VAL A 121 53.90 1.21 2.07
CA VAL A 121 55.17 1.85 1.69
C VAL A 121 56.11 1.90 2.90
N LEU A 122 55.63 2.39 4.05
CA LEU A 122 56.42 2.46 5.28
C LEU A 122 56.90 1.09 5.76
N LEU A 123 56.05 0.06 5.69
CA LEU A 123 56.44 -1.32 6.03
C LEU A 123 57.57 -1.84 5.15
N THR A 124 57.51 -1.53 3.85
CA THR A 124 58.54 -1.95 2.90
C THR A 124 59.88 -1.31 3.23
N GLU A 125 59.88 -0.01 3.57
CA GLU A 125 61.08 0.71 3.95
C GLU A 125 61.64 0.25 5.30
N ASN A 126 60.77 0.06 6.29
CA ASN A 126 61.15 -0.48 7.59
C ASN A 126 61.85 -1.84 7.45
N ARG A 127 61.34 -2.72 6.58
CA ARG A 127 61.95 -4.00 6.28
C ARG A 127 63.35 -3.87 5.67
N LYS A 128 63.57 -2.91 4.76
CA LYS A 128 64.90 -2.67 4.17
C LYS A 128 65.89 -2.20 5.22
N LEU A 129 65.54 -1.17 5.98
CA LEU A 129 66.40 -0.63 7.05
C LEU A 129 66.71 -1.68 8.11
N TYR A 130 65.71 -2.50 8.48
CA TYR A 130 65.92 -3.60 9.42
C TYR A 130 66.97 -4.59 8.90
N ASN A 131 66.89 -4.98 7.62
CA ASN A 131 67.85 -5.89 7.01
C ASN A 131 69.25 -5.26 6.97
N GLU A 132 69.38 -3.99 6.56
CA GLU A 132 70.67 -3.28 6.55
C GLU A 132 71.31 -3.27 7.94
N VAL A 133 70.53 -3.00 8.99
CA VAL A 133 71.02 -3.04 10.37
C VAL A 133 71.47 -4.44 10.79
N GLN A 134 70.79 -5.50 10.35
CA GLN A 134 71.22 -6.88 10.64
C GLN A 134 72.50 -7.24 9.89
N ASP A 135 72.61 -6.86 8.62
CA ASP A 135 73.80 -7.10 7.79
C ASP A 135 75.03 -6.42 8.41
N LEU A 136 74.88 -5.17 8.87
CA LEU A 136 75.92 -4.43 9.57
C LEU A 136 76.33 -5.06 10.91
N LYS A 137 75.39 -5.70 11.62
CA LYS A 137 75.70 -6.42 12.86
C LYS A 137 76.45 -7.73 12.61
N GLY A 138 76.40 -8.28 11.40
CA GLY A 138 77.10 -9.51 11.02
C GLY A 138 76.60 -10.78 11.74
N ASN A 139 75.37 -10.75 12.29
CA ASN A 139 74.80 -11.89 13.00
C ASN A 139 74.27 -12.94 12.01
N ILE A 140 74.46 -14.23 12.31
CA ILE A 140 73.79 -15.31 11.58
C ILE A 140 72.31 -15.33 11.98
N MET A 141 71.43 -15.20 11.00
CA MET A 141 69.98 -15.20 11.21
C MET A 141 69.41 -16.62 11.16
N VAL A 142 68.85 -17.08 12.28
CA VAL A 142 68.12 -18.36 12.37
C VAL A 142 66.62 -18.07 12.49
N TYR A 143 65.83 -18.63 11.57
CA TYR A 143 64.37 -18.51 11.59
C TYR A 143 63.73 -19.86 11.92
N CYS A 144 62.79 -19.86 12.86
CA CYS A 144 61.91 -21.00 13.10
C CYS A 144 60.53 -20.70 12.48
N ARG A 145 59.99 -21.62 11.66
CA ARG A 145 58.64 -21.51 11.09
C ARG A 145 57.75 -22.62 11.65
N ILE A 146 56.74 -22.24 12.41
CA ILE A 146 55.71 -23.16 12.90
C ILE A 146 54.68 -23.35 11.78
N ARG A 147 54.40 -24.60 11.41
CA ARG A 147 53.38 -24.93 10.42
C ARG A 147 52.02 -25.12 11.13
N PRO A 148 50.96 -24.36 10.79
CA PRO A 148 49.64 -24.55 11.36
C PRO A 148 48.99 -25.85 10.88
N PHE A 149 48.02 -26.35 11.63
CA PHE A 149 47.25 -27.52 11.24
C PHE A 149 46.34 -27.19 10.04
N LEU A 150 46.31 -28.09 9.05
CA LEU A 150 45.44 -27.97 7.88
C LEU A 150 44.13 -28.75 8.08
N SER A 151 43.11 -28.40 7.31
CA SER A 151 41.84 -29.14 7.27
C SER A 151 42.07 -30.62 6.97
N GLY A 152 41.60 -31.50 7.85
CA GLY A 152 41.80 -32.96 7.78
C GLY A 152 42.84 -33.51 8.76
N GLN A 153 43.58 -32.67 9.48
CA GLN A 153 44.41 -33.11 10.60
C GLN A 153 43.56 -33.22 11.88
N SER A 154 43.52 -34.41 12.48
CA SER A 154 42.69 -34.72 13.66
C SER A 154 43.32 -34.36 15.00
N GLN A 155 44.57 -33.86 15.01
CA GLN A 155 45.24 -33.41 16.21
C GLN A 155 44.68 -32.07 16.69
N LYS A 156 44.18 -32.05 17.93
CA LYS A 156 43.57 -30.87 18.57
C LYS A 156 44.57 -30.02 19.39
N HIS A 157 45.77 -30.53 19.64
CA HIS A 157 46.79 -29.87 20.45
C HIS A 157 48.17 -29.93 19.78
N THR A 158 48.88 -28.81 19.80
CA THR A 158 50.28 -28.71 19.35
C THR A 158 51.23 -28.94 20.52
N THR A 159 52.43 -29.44 20.21
CA THR A 159 53.53 -29.55 21.15
C THR A 159 54.16 -28.18 21.48
N VAL A 160 53.88 -27.15 20.68
CA VAL A 160 54.33 -25.76 20.95
C VAL A 160 53.51 -25.16 22.10
N GLU A 161 54.16 -24.84 23.22
CA GLU A 161 53.50 -24.27 24.41
C GLU A 161 53.42 -22.74 24.37
N PHE A 162 54.48 -22.07 23.89
CA PHE A 162 54.59 -20.61 23.94
C PHE A 162 55.44 -20.06 22.80
N ILE A 163 55.01 -18.93 22.26
CA ILE A 163 55.72 -18.12 21.26
C ILE A 163 55.89 -16.73 21.88
N GLY A 164 57.13 -16.39 22.27
CA GLY A 164 57.46 -15.12 22.91
C GLY A 164 57.87 -14.05 21.92
N GLU A 165 57.71 -12.78 22.32
CA GLU A 165 58.01 -11.60 21.49
C GLU A 165 59.52 -11.43 21.22
N ASN A 166 60.38 -11.97 22.10
CA ASN A 166 61.84 -11.86 22.01
C ASN A 166 62.51 -13.04 21.27
N ARG A 167 61.84 -13.63 20.28
CA ARG A 167 62.32 -14.80 19.52
C ARG A 167 62.44 -16.08 20.37
N GLU A 168 61.64 -16.18 21.42
CA GLU A 168 61.61 -17.35 22.31
C GLU A 168 60.52 -18.34 21.85
N LEU A 169 60.85 -19.63 21.79
CA LEU A 169 59.91 -20.70 21.44
C LEU A 169 60.02 -21.83 22.47
N ILE A 170 58.89 -22.18 23.10
CA ILE A 170 58.83 -23.26 24.09
C ILE A 170 58.07 -24.44 23.51
N ILE A 171 58.69 -25.62 23.58
CA ILE A 171 58.16 -26.88 23.05
C ILE A 171 58.02 -27.88 24.21
N SER A 172 56.80 -28.33 24.45
CA SER A 172 56.50 -29.42 25.39
C SER A 172 57.12 -30.73 24.93
N ASN A 173 57.39 -31.67 25.82
CA ASN A 173 57.65 -33.06 25.41
C ASN A 173 56.55 -33.96 25.99
N PRO A 174 55.64 -34.49 25.15
CA PRO A 174 54.53 -35.34 25.61
C PRO A 174 55.00 -36.65 26.27
N LEU A 175 56.24 -37.07 26.04
CA LEU A 175 56.81 -38.34 26.50
C LEU A 175 57.70 -38.19 27.75
N LYS A 176 58.06 -36.97 28.15
CA LYS A 176 58.85 -36.70 29.37
C LYS A 176 57.94 -36.12 30.44
N GLN A 177 57.23 -36.97 31.17
CA GLN A 177 56.64 -36.57 32.45
C GLN A 177 57.72 -36.61 33.53
N GLY A 178 58.14 -35.43 34.00
CA GLY A 178 58.95 -35.28 35.22
C GLY A 178 60.38 -34.79 35.00
N ASN A 179 60.61 -33.55 35.45
CA ASN A 179 61.88 -32.98 35.90
C ASN A 179 63.02 -32.85 34.87
N ARG A 180 62.93 -31.78 34.05
CA ARG A 180 63.98 -30.76 33.86
C ARG A 180 63.48 -29.73 32.84
N ASN A 181 63.17 -28.53 33.30
CA ASN A 181 62.93 -27.37 32.42
C ASN A 181 64.27 -27.01 31.76
N GLN A 182 64.57 -27.64 30.62
CA GLN A 182 65.64 -27.16 29.75
C GLN A 182 65.06 -26.00 28.95
N TYR A 183 65.29 -24.79 29.46
CA TYR A 183 65.06 -23.55 28.74
C TYR A 183 66.07 -23.49 27.61
N ASN A 184 65.71 -23.98 26.44
CA ASN A 184 66.50 -23.72 25.24
C ASN A 184 66.11 -22.34 24.74
N LYS A 185 66.85 -21.34 25.23
CA LYS A 185 66.86 -19.99 24.66
C LYS A 185 67.54 -20.11 23.30
N LEU A 186 66.75 -20.02 22.23
CA LEU A 186 67.27 -19.87 20.86
C LEU A 186 67.76 -18.45 20.64
#